data_AF-A0A9W6C2B7-F1
#
_entry.id   AF-A0A9W6C2B7-F1
#
_cell.length_a   1.000
_cell.length_b   1.000
_cell.length_c   1.000
_cell.angle_alpha   90.00
_cell.angle_beta   90.00
_cell.angle_gamma   90.00
#
_symmetry.space_group_name_H-M   'P 1'
#
loop_
_entity.id
_entity.type
_entity.pdbx_description
1 polymer ?
#
loop_
_entity_poly.entity_id
_entity_poly.type
_entity_poly.pdbx_seq_one_letter_code
_entity_poly.pdbx_strand_id
1 'polypeptide(L)'
;MFNCSQQTALERRGRMRLDSHAQPPFAPRCGLPGAIRRATSSAPSAAVPRSAPVPSQHPVRPSSGAVRCHSAPAAEPLTSPPAQPSSGPDFVLQCEETGTSIHVFGVEHLAPQPHIGEWIIRQRPQAVVVETAMGPEHGSLAGNVIRCGDPTVVDPTAAFFLRMFCQIGVTLQEFKDGDFTASPLWNQVRSSYNGEQLAYIGAFTTGAPLVFGDRPKDITYRRLFGLTTIPQLDQGFSYAAVQNYRAFMGLPPLPYDPDNLPVTEQIMMQEREAVMLKVVHQLCHNCLPQQHLQLEGQGQQEQGQGQAGYPRDLALVVGSAHLPGLEHLWRSGRWRELVGGGSSHPLAASQLLTAPPLPAAPDSDPQYGLRRGLMEAMLRLSVTREVLADLVTVLGPVPERQSTSYTAVQEVYGSPRMQLASLPRELLDRLVAGLGCDFYEVLQPMRDIRPINGGPGFSEDMVMYVRGLNFELE
;
A
#
# COMPACT_ATOMS: atom_id res chain seq x y z
N MET A 1 -37.91 -7.35 -13.00
CA MET A 1 -36.98 -7.84 -14.04
C MET A 1 -36.53 -6.65 -14.87
N PHE A 2 -35.31 -6.16 -14.66
CA PHE A 2 -34.49 -5.46 -15.66
C PHE A 2 -33.05 -5.41 -15.11
N ASN A 3 -32.13 -5.98 -15.90
CA ASN A 3 -30.68 -5.89 -15.72
C ASN A 3 -30.22 -4.44 -15.88
N CYS A 4 -29.32 -3.98 -15.02
CA CYS A 4 -28.52 -2.79 -15.28
C CYS A 4 -27.05 -3.12 -15.03
N SER A 5 -26.35 -3.35 -16.13
CA SER A 5 -24.91 -3.50 -16.28
C SER A 5 -24.22 -2.13 -16.36
N GLN A 6 -22.96 -2.09 -15.90
CA GLN A 6 -21.86 -1.24 -16.39
C GLN A 6 -22.08 0.29 -16.48
N GLN A 7 -21.32 1.03 -15.67
CA GLN A 7 -20.72 2.29 -16.12
C GLN A 7 -19.57 2.72 -15.19
N THR A 8 -18.34 2.58 -15.68
CA THR A 8 -17.13 3.20 -15.11
C THR A 8 -16.59 4.24 -16.09
N ALA A 9 -16.33 5.43 -15.54
CA ALA A 9 -15.37 6.47 -15.95
C ALA A 9 -15.46 7.08 -17.36
N LEU A 10 -15.89 8.35 -17.41
CA LEU A 10 -15.56 9.47 -18.33
C LEU A 10 -16.55 10.58 -17.92
N GLU A 11 -16.21 11.80 -17.53
CA GLU A 11 -15.41 12.84 -18.17
C GLU A 11 -15.16 13.96 -17.13
N ARG A 12 -14.03 14.66 -17.19
CA ARG A 12 -13.94 16.10 -16.86
C ARG A 12 -12.64 16.68 -17.42
N ARG A 13 -12.69 17.10 -18.69
CA ARG A 13 -11.79 18.11 -19.26
C ARG A 13 -12.39 19.49 -19.01
N GLY A 14 -11.52 20.42 -18.63
CA GLY A 14 -11.89 21.76 -18.16
C GLY A 14 -12.33 22.75 -19.22
N ARG A 15 -12.77 23.91 -18.72
CA ARG A 15 -12.76 25.19 -19.42
C ARG A 15 -12.36 26.28 -18.42
N MET A 16 -11.10 26.70 -18.49
CA MET A 16 -10.65 27.99 -17.97
C MET A 16 -11.27 29.10 -18.83
N ARG A 17 -11.79 30.15 -18.17
CA ARG A 17 -12.07 31.45 -18.80
C ARG A 17 -10.84 32.34 -18.65
N LEU A 18 -10.49 33.00 -19.75
CA LEU A 18 -9.52 34.08 -19.89
C LEU A 18 -10.16 35.44 -19.54
N ASP A 19 -9.27 36.44 -19.51
CA ASP A 19 -9.44 37.89 -19.34
C ASP A 19 -9.20 38.36 -17.89
N SER A 20 -8.31 39.31 -17.59
CA SER A 20 -7.90 40.48 -18.36
C SER A 20 -6.55 41.08 -17.93
N HIS A 21 -5.91 41.75 -18.88
CA HIS A 21 -4.67 42.54 -18.86
C HIS A 21 -4.54 43.60 -17.74
N ALA A 22 -3.32 43.78 -17.23
CA ALA A 22 -2.72 45.09 -16.95
C ALA A 22 -1.17 44.99 -17.00
N GLN A 23 -0.54 45.88 -17.77
CA GLN A 23 0.91 46.00 -18.03
C GLN A 23 1.59 47.00 -17.05
N PRO A 24 2.94 47.10 -17.04
CA PRO A 24 3.77 47.46 -15.87
C PRO A 24 4.13 48.96 -15.83
N PRO A 25 5.08 49.38 -14.96
CA PRO A 25 6.36 49.82 -15.56
C PRO A 25 7.65 49.76 -14.68
N PHE A 26 8.77 49.99 -15.38
CA PHE A 26 10.10 50.50 -14.97
C PHE A 26 11.21 49.56 -14.43
N ALA A 27 12.25 49.41 -15.27
CA ALA A 27 13.65 49.21 -14.89
C ALA A 27 14.34 50.58 -14.66
N PRO A 28 15.56 50.66 -14.06
CA PRO A 28 16.77 50.48 -14.89
C PRO A 28 18.03 49.88 -14.22
N ARG A 29 18.83 49.20 -15.08
CA ARG A 29 20.31 49.11 -15.24
C ARG A 29 21.28 49.42 -14.07
N CYS A 30 22.30 48.55 -13.91
CA CYS A 30 23.72 48.77 -14.32
C CYS A 30 24.70 47.80 -13.61
N GLY A 31 25.75 47.34 -14.33
CA GLY A 31 27.06 47.04 -13.71
C GLY A 31 27.64 45.63 -13.83
N LEU A 32 28.27 45.30 -14.96
CA LEU A 32 29.50 44.48 -15.04
C LEU A 32 30.71 45.46 -15.03
N PRO A 33 32.02 45.06 -14.93
CA PRO A 33 32.62 43.74 -15.19
C PRO A 33 33.75 43.32 -14.22
N GLY A 34 34.31 42.11 -14.37
CA GLY A 34 35.61 41.81 -13.76
C GLY A 34 36.17 40.38 -13.88
N ALA A 35 37.16 40.26 -14.76
CA ALA A 35 38.36 39.41 -14.64
C ALA A 35 38.31 37.89 -14.96
N ILE A 36 38.72 37.65 -16.20
CA ILE A 36 39.43 36.50 -16.76
C ILE A 36 40.64 36.09 -15.89
N ARG A 37 40.81 34.79 -15.61
CA ARG A 37 42.13 34.15 -15.48
C ARG A 37 42.11 32.71 -15.98
N ARG A 38 42.89 32.47 -17.04
CA ARG A 38 43.31 31.16 -17.56
C ARG A 38 44.32 30.53 -16.60
N ALA A 39 44.24 29.22 -16.42
CA ALA A 39 45.37 28.39 -16.03
C ALA A 39 45.37 27.14 -16.93
N THR A 40 46.50 26.96 -17.61
CA THR A 40 46.88 25.89 -18.53
C THR A 40 47.62 24.78 -17.77
N SER A 41 47.29 23.52 -18.01
CA SER A 41 48.21 22.36 -17.94
C SER A 41 47.52 21.19 -18.68
N SER A 42 47.94 20.80 -19.89
CA SER A 42 49.02 19.88 -20.26
C SER A 42 48.85 18.44 -19.74
N ALA A 43 48.15 17.61 -20.54
CA ALA A 43 48.49 16.25 -21.08
C ALA A 43 49.21 15.20 -20.18
N PRO A 44 49.07 13.86 -20.39
CA PRO A 44 48.80 13.22 -21.69
C PRO A 44 47.83 12.02 -21.74
N SER A 45 47.51 11.69 -23.00
CA SER A 45 46.71 10.57 -23.49
C SER A 45 47.36 9.19 -23.39
N ALA A 46 46.46 8.21 -23.33
CA ALA A 46 46.43 6.94 -24.06
C ALA A 46 47.47 5.84 -23.74
N ALA A 47 46.94 4.78 -23.12
CA ALA A 47 47.40 3.41 -23.35
C ALA A 47 46.18 2.53 -23.68
N VAL A 48 46.20 1.97 -24.88
CA VAL A 48 45.29 0.95 -25.41
C VAL A 48 45.64 -0.41 -24.82
N PRO A 49 44.66 -1.26 -24.47
CA PRO A 49 44.89 -2.70 -24.43
C PRO A 49 44.07 -3.44 -25.49
N ARG A 50 44.84 -4.04 -26.40
CA ARG A 50 44.73 -5.38 -26.98
C ARG A 50 43.35 -6.08 -27.01
N SER A 51 42.95 -6.32 -28.24
CA SER A 51 42.00 -7.32 -28.72
C SER A 51 42.22 -8.72 -28.12
N ALA A 52 41.14 -9.31 -27.61
CA ALA A 52 41.03 -10.71 -27.22
C ALA A 52 40.37 -11.52 -28.36
N PRO A 53 40.64 -12.84 -28.46
CA PRO A 53 40.30 -13.65 -29.62
C PRO A 53 38.84 -14.14 -29.62
N VAL A 54 38.32 -14.28 -30.83
CA VAL A 54 37.02 -14.87 -31.19
C VAL A 54 36.99 -16.36 -30.81
N PRO A 55 35.95 -16.86 -30.10
CA PRO A 55 35.71 -18.29 -30.00
C PRO A 55 34.89 -18.81 -31.18
N SER A 56 35.32 -19.96 -31.63
CA SER A 56 34.82 -20.82 -32.70
C SER A 56 33.35 -21.23 -32.51
N GLN A 57 32.60 -21.16 -33.61
CA GLN A 57 31.25 -21.70 -33.75
C GLN A 57 31.29 -23.24 -33.73
N HIS A 58 30.53 -23.86 -32.82
CA HIS A 58 30.12 -25.27 -32.93
C HIS A 58 28.64 -25.35 -33.35
N PRO A 59 28.26 -26.28 -34.23
CA PRO A 59 26.90 -26.37 -34.74
C PRO A 59 25.98 -27.05 -33.71
N VAL A 60 24.92 -26.36 -33.30
CA VAL A 60 23.83 -26.91 -32.49
C VAL A 60 22.85 -27.65 -33.40
N ARG A 61 22.57 -28.93 -33.07
CA ARG A 61 21.51 -29.73 -33.69
C ARG A 61 20.13 -29.26 -33.20
N PRO A 62 19.10 -29.22 -34.05
CA PRO A 62 17.76 -28.87 -33.61
C PRO A 62 17.07 -30.10 -32.99
N SER A 63 16.72 -30.02 -31.71
CA SER A 63 15.71 -30.89 -31.11
C SER A 63 14.38 -30.12 -31.04
N SER A 64 13.52 -30.38 -32.00
CA SER A 64 12.14 -29.90 -32.05
C SER A 64 11.31 -30.55 -30.95
N GLY A 65 10.99 -29.79 -29.91
CA GLY A 65 9.92 -30.09 -28.97
C GLY A 65 9.18 -28.78 -28.71
N ALA A 66 8.06 -28.56 -29.40
CA ALA A 66 7.22 -27.39 -29.19
C ALA A 66 6.60 -27.46 -27.79
N VAL A 67 7.25 -26.80 -26.82
CA VAL A 67 6.67 -26.56 -25.50
C VAL A 67 5.71 -25.40 -25.66
N ARG A 68 4.41 -25.69 -25.58
CA ARG A 68 3.37 -24.67 -25.49
C ARG A 68 3.49 -23.96 -24.15
N CYS A 69 4.18 -22.83 -24.14
CA CYS A 69 4.10 -21.87 -23.04
C CYS A 69 2.74 -21.19 -23.10
N HIS A 70 1.83 -21.58 -22.20
CA HIS A 70 0.62 -20.82 -21.98
C HIS A 70 1.01 -19.43 -21.47
N SER A 71 0.57 -18.39 -22.17
CA SER A 71 0.67 -17.00 -21.73
C SER A 71 0.13 -16.90 -20.30
N ALA A 72 0.95 -16.40 -19.38
CA ALA A 72 0.52 -16.17 -18.01
C ALA A 72 -0.70 -15.22 -18.04
N PRO A 73 -1.90 -15.65 -17.59
CA PRO A 73 -3.00 -14.73 -17.42
C PRO A 73 -2.59 -13.71 -16.35
N ALA A 74 -3.05 -12.46 -16.48
CA ALA A 74 -3.11 -11.57 -15.33
C ALA A 74 -3.81 -12.36 -14.22
N ALA A 75 -3.09 -12.64 -13.13
CA ALA A 75 -3.56 -13.53 -12.09
C ALA A 75 -4.90 -13.01 -11.55
N GLU A 76 -6.00 -13.64 -11.97
CA GLU A 76 -7.20 -13.64 -11.14
C GLU A 76 -6.84 -14.41 -9.88
N PRO A 77 -7.11 -13.87 -8.68
CA PRO A 77 -6.77 -14.53 -7.44
C PRO A 77 -7.48 -15.87 -7.38
N LEU A 78 -6.70 -16.95 -7.55
CA LEU A 78 -7.15 -18.31 -7.29
C LEU A 78 -7.43 -18.39 -5.80
N THR A 79 -8.72 -18.39 -5.47
CA THR A 79 -9.22 -18.62 -4.12
C THR A 79 -8.87 -20.04 -3.72
N SER A 80 -7.74 -20.20 -3.03
CA SER A 80 -7.58 -21.33 -2.09
C SER A 80 -8.83 -21.36 -1.20
N PRO A 81 -9.41 -22.54 -0.90
CA PRO A 81 -10.55 -22.60 0.00
C PRO A 81 -10.13 -21.95 1.31
N PRO A 82 -10.75 -20.83 1.72
CA PRO A 82 -10.35 -20.15 2.93
C PRO A 82 -10.50 -21.15 4.08
N ALA A 83 -9.50 -21.21 4.97
CA ALA A 83 -9.70 -21.76 6.29
C ALA A 83 -11.02 -21.16 6.82
N GLN A 84 -11.94 -21.99 7.29
CA GLN A 84 -13.24 -21.52 7.73
C GLN A 84 -13.01 -20.31 8.66
N PRO A 85 -13.51 -19.11 8.32
CA PRO A 85 -13.27 -17.94 9.14
C PRO A 85 -13.82 -18.27 10.53
N SER A 86 -12.97 -18.15 11.55
CA SER A 86 -13.43 -18.23 12.92
C SER A 86 -14.56 -17.22 13.08
N SER A 87 -15.59 -17.56 13.82
CA SER A 87 -16.74 -16.67 14.02
C SER A 87 -16.43 -15.47 14.93
N GLY A 88 -15.15 -15.11 15.09
CA GLY A 88 -14.64 -14.15 16.06
C GLY A 88 -13.35 -13.49 15.58
N PRO A 89 -12.68 -12.72 16.45
CA PRO A 89 -11.42 -12.07 16.08
C PRO A 89 -10.31 -13.08 15.80
N ASP A 90 -9.34 -12.69 14.97
CA ASP A 90 -8.12 -13.47 14.70
C ASP A 90 -7.27 -13.60 15.97
N PHE A 91 -7.18 -12.51 16.74
CA PHE A 91 -6.58 -12.48 18.07
C PHE A 91 -7.08 -11.29 18.88
N VAL A 92 -6.81 -11.32 20.19
CA VAL A 92 -7.14 -10.23 21.12
C VAL A 92 -5.85 -9.71 21.73
N LEU A 93 -5.62 -8.40 21.63
CA LEU A 93 -4.57 -7.69 22.35
C LEU A 93 -5.15 -7.10 23.63
N GLN A 94 -4.32 -6.98 24.67
CA GLN A 94 -4.71 -6.38 25.94
C GLN A 94 -3.87 -5.11 26.19
N CYS A 95 -4.55 -4.02 26.56
CA CYS A 95 -3.90 -2.84 27.12
C CYS A 95 -3.92 -2.96 28.65
N GLU A 96 -2.83 -3.50 29.21
CA GLU A 96 -2.72 -3.78 30.64
C GLU A 96 -2.93 -2.54 31.52
N GLU A 97 -2.54 -1.37 31.01
CA GLU A 97 -2.63 -0.10 31.71
C GLU A 97 -4.08 0.35 31.97
N THR A 98 -5.02 -0.09 31.13
CA THR A 98 -6.42 0.36 31.16
C THR A 98 -7.42 -0.80 31.31
N GLY A 99 -6.97 -2.03 31.13
CA GLY A 99 -7.83 -3.21 31.04
C GLY A 99 -8.64 -3.30 29.75
N THR A 100 -8.31 -2.49 28.73
CA THR A 100 -9.02 -2.49 27.44
C THR A 100 -8.65 -3.74 26.62
N SER A 101 -9.66 -4.47 26.15
CA SER A 101 -9.51 -5.55 25.17
C SER A 101 -9.61 -5.00 23.75
N ILE A 102 -8.65 -5.35 22.89
CA ILE A 102 -8.59 -4.93 21.49
C ILE A 102 -8.77 -6.18 20.63
N HIS A 103 -9.92 -6.31 20.00
CA HIS A 103 -10.29 -7.46 19.17
C HIS A 103 -9.88 -7.19 17.73
N VAL A 104 -8.92 -7.96 17.21
CA VAL A 104 -8.29 -7.71 15.90
C VAL A 104 -8.86 -8.64 14.84
N PHE A 105 -9.25 -8.06 13.71
CA PHE A 105 -9.83 -8.74 12.55
C PHE A 105 -9.02 -8.45 11.29
N GLY A 106 -8.59 -9.51 10.61
CA GLY A 106 -7.99 -9.47 9.29
C GLY A 106 -9.04 -9.51 8.19
N VAL A 107 -9.00 -8.56 7.26
CA VAL A 107 -9.86 -8.54 6.09
C VAL A 107 -9.11 -8.98 4.84
N GLU A 108 -9.78 -9.77 4.02
CA GLU A 108 -9.33 -10.16 2.69
C GLU A 108 -9.97 -9.24 1.65
N HIS A 109 -9.17 -8.76 0.70
CA HIS A 109 -9.67 -7.85 -0.33
C HIS A 109 -10.81 -8.50 -1.14
N LEU A 110 -11.94 -7.78 -1.24
CA LEU A 110 -13.15 -8.17 -1.97
C LEU A 110 -13.89 -9.40 -1.43
N ALA A 111 -13.44 -10.00 -0.31
CA ALA A 111 -14.11 -11.15 0.28
C ALA A 111 -15.23 -10.68 1.25
N PRO A 112 -16.44 -11.28 1.17
CA PRO A 112 -17.45 -11.06 2.19
C PRO A 112 -17.04 -11.75 3.49
N GLN A 113 -16.90 -10.97 4.56
CA GLN A 113 -16.56 -11.46 5.90
C GLN A 113 -17.63 -11.00 6.90
N PRO A 114 -18.84 -11.59 6.83
CA PRO A 114 -20.01 -11.17 7.63
C PRO A 114 -19.76 -11.21 9.13
N HIS A 115 -18.94 -12.16 9.59
CA HIS A 115 -18.62 -12.34 11.01
C HIS A 115 -18.06 -11.07 11.67
N ILE A 116 -17.32 -10.22 10.95
CA ILE A 116 -16.74 -8.97 11.49
C ILE A 116 -17.84 -7.98 11.86
N GLY A 117 -18.73 -7.68 10.90
CA GLY A 117 -19.86 -6.77 11.13
C GLY A 117 -20.86 -7.34 12.14
N GLU A 118 -21.12 -8.65 12.10
CA GLU A 118 -21.96 -9.33 13.09
C GLU A 118 -21.39 -9.24 14.51
N TRP A 119 -20.07 -9.42 14.65
CA TRP A 119 -19.40 -9.27 15.94
C TRP A 119 -19.53 -7.84 16.46
N ILE A 120 -19.26 -6.83 15.62
CA ILE A 120 -19.38 -5.41 16.01
C ILE A 120 -20.82 -5.10 16.45
N ILE A 121 -21.83 -5.57 15.70
CA ILE A 121 -23.24 -5.39 16.03
C ILE A 121 -23.61 -6.00 17.39
N ARG A 122 -23.17 -7.24 17.65
CA ARG A 122 -23.52 -7.98 18.86
C ARG A 122 -22.76 -7.50 20.09
N GLN A 123 -21.46 -7.23 19.95
CA GLN A 123 -20.58 -6.85 21.06
C GLN A 123 -20.59 -5.35 21.36
N ARG A 124 -20.97 -4.50 20.39
CA ARG A 124 -21.08 -3.04 20.54
C ARG A 124 -19.80 -2.42 21.14
N PRO A 125 -18.63 -2.57 20.48
CA PRO A 125 -17.37 -2.02 20.96
C PRO A 125 -17.46 -0.50 21.12
N GLN A 126 -16.67 0.08 22.03
CA GLN A 126 -16.65 1.53 22.25
C GLN A 126 -16.10 2.32 21.06
N ALA A 127 -15.31 1.68 20.19
CA ALA A 127 -14.89 2.24 18.91
C ALA A 127 -14.51 1.11 17.92
N VAL A 128 -14.58 1.43 16.64
CA VAL A 128 -14.11 0.56 15.56
C VAL A 128 -12.98 1.28 14.84
N VAL A 129 -11.76 0.75 14.94
CA VAL A 129 -10.56 1.27 14.27
C VAL A 129 -10.36 0.52 12.96
N VAL A 130 -10.11 1.25 11.88
CA VAL A 130 -9.97 0.67 10.54
C VAL A 130 -8.67 1.13 9.88
N GLU A 131 -8.05 0.25 9.10
CA GLU A 131 -6.80 0.57 8.39
C GLU A 131 -6.98 1.69 7.36
N THR A 132 -8.12 1.79 6.67
CA THR A 132 -8.27 2.65 5.47
C THR A 132 -7.44 3.93 5.51
N ALA A 133 -6.49 3.98 4.58
CA ALA A 133 -5.56 5.09 4.53
C ALA A 133 -6.28 6.39 4.14
N MET A 134 -5.98 7.44 4.90
CA MET A 134 -6.71 8.70 4.88
C MET A 134 -6.61 9.42 3.53
N GLY A 135 -7.78 9.79 2.99
CA GLY A 135 -7.94 10.64 1.82
C GLY A 135 -8.60 11.98 2.20
N PRO A 136 -8.68 12.97 1.29
CA PRO A 136 -9.32 14.26 1.57
C PRO A 136 -10.75 14.13 2.11
N GLU A 137 -11.45 13.07 1.70
CA GLU A 137 -12.82 12.72 2.10
C GLU A 137 -12.94 12.19 3.55
N HIS A 138 -11.82 11.77 4.16
CA HIS A 138 -11.76 11.22 5.50
C HIS A 138 -11.09 12.18 6.49
N GLY A 139 -10.46 13.26 6.03
CA GLY A 139 -9.52 14.10 6.81
C GLY A 139 -8.06 13.70 6.58
N SER A 140 -7.09 14.55 6.92
CA SER A 140 -5.66 14.30 6.66
C SER A 140 -4.85 13.90 7.90
N LEU A 141 -5.51 13.47 8.97
CA LEU A 141 -4.89 13.16 10.26
C LEU A 141 -5.18 11.71 10.67
N ALA A 142 -4.14 10.97 11.04
CA ALA A 142 -4.29 9.65 11.65
C ALA A 142 -5.07 9.78 12.98
N GLY A 143 -5.95 8.82 13.26
CA GLY A 143 -6.85 8.86 14.41
C GLY A 143 -8.04 9.78 14.23
N ASN A 144 -8.37 10.19 13.00
CA ASN A 144 -9.59 10.94 12.75
C ASN A 144 -10.81 10.10 13.10
N VAL A 145 -11.76 10.71 13.80
CA VAL A 145 -12.96 10.05 14.29
C VAL A 145 -14.16 10.52 13.48
N ILE A 146 -14.93 9.57 12.94
CA ILE A 146 -16.18 9.83 12.23
C ILE A 146 -17.33 9.15 12.97
N ARG A 147 -18.38 9.93 13.23
CA ARG A 147 -19.67 9.48 13.78
C ARG A 147 -20.76 9.70 12.75
N CYS A 148 -21.81 8.88 12.85
CA CYS A 148 -23.00 9.10 12.04
C CYS A 148 -23.66 10.42 12.51
N GLY A 149 -23.83 11.38 11.59
CA GLY A 149 -24.27 12.75 11.87
C GLY A 149 -23.17 13.82 11.79
N ASP A 150 -21.89 13.43 11.68
CA ASP A 150 -20.80 14.41 11.50
C ASP A 150 -20.91 15.14 10.15
N PRO A 151 -20.53 16.44 10.06
CA PRO A 151 -20.66 17.23 8.83
C PRO A 151 -19.96 16.63 7.61
N THR A 152 -18.87 15.89 7.80
CA THR A 152 -18.14 15.16 6.76
C THR A 152 -18.95 14.01 6.14
N VAL A 153 -19.85 13.41 6.92
CA VAL A 153 -20.83 12.41 6.47
C VAL A 153 -22.11 13.08 5.94
N VAL A 154 -22.27 14.40 6.13
CA VAL A 154 -23.44 15.14 5.64
C VAL A 154 -23.12 15.92 4.36
N ASP A 155 -21.85 16.22 4.08
CA ASP A 155 -21.45 16.97 2.88
C ASP A 155 -21.77 16.18 1.58
N PRO A 156 -22.64 16.73 0.70
CA PRO A 156 -23.01 16.07 -0.54
C PRO A 156 -21.87 15.91 -1.55
N THR A 157 -20.77 16.63 -1.38
CA THR A 157 -19.61 16.64 -2.27
C THR A 157 -18.44 15.78 -1.80
N ALA A 158 -18.45 15.31 -0.55
CA ALA A 158 -17.42 14.45 0.03
C ALA A 158 -17.96 13.06 0.43
N ALA A 159 -17.09 12.05 0.44
CA ALA A 159 -17.28 10.75 1.10
C ALA A 159 -18.57 9.96 0.76
N PHE A 160 -18.95 9.85 -0.52
CA PHE A 160 -20.17 9.13 -0.97
C PHE A 160 -20.39 7.76 -0.29
N PHE A 161 -19.35 6.93 -0.23
CA PHE A 161 -19.45 5.58 0.33
C PHE A 161 -19.73 5.59 1.84
N LEU A 162 -19.06 6.45 2.62
CA LEU A 162 -19.32 6.58 4.06
C LEU A 162 -20.77 6.97 4.34
N ARG A 163 -21.34 7.85 3.51
CA ARG A 163 -22.74 8.26 3.63
C ARG A 163 -23.70 7.11 3.39
N MET A 164 -23.45 6.33 2.33
CA MET A 164 -24.22 5.13 2.04
C MET A 164 -24.13 4.14 3.21
N PHE A 165 -22.95 3.92 3.79
CA PHE A 165 -22.78 3.01 4.93
C PHE A 165 -23.47 3.51 6.21
N CYS A 166 -23.38 4.81 6.54
CA CYS A 166 -24.10 5.41 7.67
C CYS A 166 -25.62 5.36 7.45
N GLN A 167 -26.12 5.59 6.23
CA GLN A 167 -27.54 5.43 5.92
C GLN A 167 -28.01 3.99 6.13
N ILE A 168 -27.26 2.99 5.65
CA ILE A 168 -27.57 1.58 5.89
C ILE A 168 -27.58 1.29 7.40
N GLY A 169 -26.59 1.79 8.14
CA GLY A 169 -26.51 1.60 9.59
C GLY A 169 -27.69 2.22 10.34
N VAL A 170 -28.11 3.43 9.97
CA VAL A 170 -29.30 4.10 10.54
C VAL A 170 -30.57 3.33 10.20
N THR A 171 -30.74 2.86 8.97
CA THR A 171 -31.90 2.02 8.61
C THR A 171 -31.91 0.70 9.39
N LEU A 172 -30.75 0.09 9.66
CA LEU A 172 -30.67 -1.09 10.52
C LEU A 172 -31.11 -0.81 11.96
N GLN A 173 -30.87 0.39 12.49
CA GLN A 173 -31.35 0.81 13.82
C GLN A 173 -32.88 0.95 13.91
N GLU A 174 -33.58 1.14 12.79
CA GLU A 174 -35.05 1.22 12.77
C GLU A 174 -35.70 -0.14 13.08
N PHE A 175 -34.97 -1.25 12.89
CA PHE A 175 -35.35 -2.58 13.36
C PHE A 175 -35.09 -2.69 14.87
N LYS A 176 -35.84 -1.92 15.66
CA LYS A 176 -35.62 -1.68 17.10
C LYS A 176 -35.76 -2.92 18.00
N ASP A 177 -36.28 -4.03 17.48
CA ASP A 177 -36.56 -5.25 18.25
C ASP A 177 -35.75 -6.44 17.72
N GLY A 178 -34.54 -6.65 18.24
CA GLY A 178 -33.78 -7.91 18.05
C GLY A 178 -32.30 -7.76 17.71
N ASP A 179 -31.63 -8.91 17.52
CA ASP A 179 -30.30 -8.99 16.93
C ASP A 179 -30.38 -8.48 15.48
N PHE A 180 -29.77 -7.32 15.18
CA PHE A 180 -29.80 -6.72 13.84
C PHE A 180 -29.31 -7.68 12.76
N THR A 181 -28.47 -8.65 13.13
CA THR A 181 -27.93 -9.66 12.22
C THR A 181 -28.99 -10.65 11.71
N ALA A 182 -30.17 -10.71 12.35
CA ALA A 182 -31.31 -11.51 11.89
C ALA A 182 -32.21 -10.76 10.90
N SER A 183 -32.00 -9.45 10.68
CA SER A 183 -32.88 -8.65 9.83
C SER A 183 -32.77 -9.02 8.34
N PRO A 184 -33.85 -8.87 7.54
CA PRO A 184 -33.80 -9.05 6.09
C PRO A 184 -32.78 -8.12 5.42
N LEU A 185 -32.64 -6.89 5.93
CA LEU A 185 -31.66 -5.93 5.43
C LEU A 185 -30.22 -6.42 5.67
N TRP A 186 -29.89 -6.92 6.87
CA TRP A 186 -28.57 -7.47 7.14
C TRP A 186 -28.25 -8.67 6.23
N ASN A 187 -29.23 -9.54 5.98
CA ASN A 187 -29.04 -10.67 5.07
C ASN A 187 -28.65 -10.25 3.64
N GLN A 188 -29.13 -9.10 3.17
CA GLN A 188 -28.72 -8.52 1.88
C GLN A 188 -27.36 -7.82 1.98
N VAL A 189 -27.14 -7.05 3.04
CA VAL A 189 -25.90 -6.30 3.27
C VAL A 189 -24.71 -7.24 3.38
N ARG A 190 -24.81 -8.31 4.18
CA ARG A 190 -23.72 -9.24 4.47
C ARG A 190 -23.19 -10.00 3.25
N SER A 191 -23.97 -10.09 2.18
CA SER A 191 -23.56 -10.70 0.90
C SER A 191 -23.10 -9.68 -0.14
N SER A 192 -23.37 -8.39 0.07
CA SER A 192 -23.13 -7.33 -0.93
C SER A 192 -21.87 -6.52 -0.68
N TYR A 193 -21.31 -6.60 0.53
CA TYR A 193 -20.19 -5.78 0.98
C TYR A 193 -19.04 -6.65 1.52
N ASN A 194 -17.82 -6.15 1.40
CA ASN A 194 -16.62 -6.83 1.92
C ASN A 194 -16.47 -6.63 3.44
N GLY A 195 -15.52 -7.34 4.06
CA GLY A 195 -15.29 -7.30 5.51
C GLY A 195 -15.12 -5.89 6.11
N GLU A 196 -14.33 -5.04 5.47
CA GLU A 196 -14.08 -3.66 5.93
C GLU A 196 -15.36 -2.81 5.86
N GLN A 197 -16.08 -2.86 4.74
CA GLN A 197 -17.35 -2.15 4.56
C GLN A 197 -18.41 -2.62 5.57
N LEU A 198 -18.45 -3.92 5.87
CA LEU A 198 -19.33 -4.47 6.89
C LEU A 198 -18.96 -4.01 8.30
N ALA A 199 -17.67 -3.77 8.57
CA ALA A 199 -17.24 -3.14 9.82
C ALA A 199 -17.75 -1.69 9.94
N TYR A 200 -17.74 -0.93 8.83
CA TYR A 200 -18.22 0.46 8.82
C TYR A 200 -19.72 0.51 9.10
N ILE A 201 -20.48 -0.33 8.40
CA ILE A 201 -21.92 -0.47 8.61
C ILE A 201 -22.21 -0.91 10.05
N GLY A 202 -21.47 -1.89 10.59
CA GLY A 202 -21.60 -2.34 11.97
C GLY A 202 -21.32 -1.23 12.99
N ALA A 203 -20.28 -0.42 12.78
CA ALA A 203 -19.94 0.72 13.62
C ALA A 203 -21.10 1.73 13.64
N PHE A 204 -21.59 2.16 12.48
CA PHE A 204 -22.70 3.10 12.39
C PHE A 204 -24.01 2.52 12.94
N THR A 205 -24.28 1.23 12.73
CA THR A 205 -25.46 0.55 13.27
C THR A 205 -25.47 0.58 14.80
N THR A 206 -24.31 0.41 15.44
CA THR A 206 -24.19 0.41 16.91
C THR A 206 -23.98 1.79 17.53
N GLY A 207 -23.78 2.82 16.70
CA GLY A 207 -23.40 4.15 17.16
C GLY A 207 -21.94 4.25 17.62
N ALA A 208 -21.14 3.21 17.40
CA ALA A 208 -19.71 3.26 17.69
C ALA A 208 -19.01 4.25 16.74
N PRO A 209 -18.08 5.08 17.24
CA PRO A 209 -17.25 5.91 16.38
C PRO A 209 -16.36 5.03 15.49
N LEU A 210 -16.28 5.41 14.21
CA LEU A 210 -15.34 4.87 13.24
C LEU A 210 -14.05 5.69 13.31
N VAL A 211 -12.92 5.03 13.56
CA VAL A 211 -11.62 5.67 13.75
C VAL A 211 -10.67 5.18 12.67
N PHE A 212 -10.09 6.10 11.92
CA PHE A 212 -9.11 5.73 10.90
C PHE A 212 -7.73 5.65 11.52
N GLY A 213 -7.18 4.45 11.58
CA GLY A 213 -5.96 4.14 12.32
C GLY A 213 -4.67 4.49 11.58
N ASP A 214 -4.69 4.48 10.24
CA ASP A 214 -3.49 4.63 9.44
C ASP A 214 -3.12 6.10 9.14
N ARG A 215 -1.90 6.31 8.66
CA ARG A 215 -1.45 7.58 8.13
C ARG A 215 -1.98 7.84 6.70
N PRO A 216 -2.04 9.10 6.27
CA PRO A 216 -2.29 9.46 4.87
C PRO A 216 -1.40 8.70 3.86
N LYS A 217 -2.01 8.24 2.75
CA LYS A 217 -1.28 7.48 1.69
C LYS A 217 -0.13 8.27 1.09
N ASP A 218 -0.29 9.58 0.96
CA ASP A 218 0.69 10.46 0.36
C ASP A 218 2.02 10.46 1.14
N ILE A 219 1.95 10.37 2.47
CA ILE A 219 3.12 10.20 3.34
C ILE A 219 3.82 8.89 2.99
N THR A 220 3.08 7.77 2.90
CA THR A 220 3.65 6.46 2.55
C THR A 220 4.35 6.50 1.18
N TYR A 221 3.73 7.09 0.16
CA TYR A 221 4.32 7.21 -1.17
C TYR A 221 5.57 8.10 -1.19
N ARG A 222 5.54 9.25 -0.49
CA ARG A 222 6.70 10.13 -0.39
C ARG A 222 7.85 9.49 0.38
N ARG A 223 7.54 8.69 1.41
CA ARG A 223 8.54 7.90 2.15
C ARG A 223 9.14 6.80 1.30
N LEU A 224 8.32 6.02 0.61
CA LEU A 224 8.82 5.03 -0.34
C LEU A 224 9.74 5.66 -1.39
N PHE A 225 9.36 6.79 -1.98
CA PHE A 225 10.18 7.44 -2.99
C PHE A 225 11.46 8.06 -2.42
N GLY A 226 11.36 8.75 -1.28
CA GLY A 226 12.42 9.57 -0.71
C GLY A 226 13.41 8.84 0.19
N LEU A 227 13.03 7.71 0.80
CA LEU A 227 13.85 7.00 1.79
C LEU A 227 14.43 5.67 1.30
N THR A 228 13.98 5.17 0.15
CA THR A 228 14.54 3.96 -0.45
C THR A 228 15.68 4.29 -1.40
N THR A 229 16.58 3.34 -1.60
CA THR A 229 17.55 3.33 -2.71
C THR A 229 17.00 2.48 -3.86
N ILE A 230 17.58 2.65 -5.06
CA ILE A 230 17.21 1.85 -6.23
C ILE A 230 17.36 0.33 -5.97
N PRO A 231 18.48 -0.17 -5.39
CA PRO A 231 18.59 -1.58 -5.03
C PRO A 231 17.54 -2.04 -4.02
N GLN A 232 17.13 -1.19 -3.08
CA GLN A 232 16.07 -1.52 -2.12
C GLN A 232 14.68 -1.61 -2.77
N LEU A 233 14.39 -0.77 -3.79
CA LEU A 233 13.16 -0.90 -4.57
C LEU A 233 13.12 -2.21 -5.37
N ASP A 234 14.24 -2.60 -5.98
CA ASP A 234 14.37 -3.89 -6.68
C ASP A 234 14.31 -5.09 -5.72
N GLN A 235 14.85 -4.96 -4.51
CA GLN A 235 14.65 -5.93 -3.43
C GLN A 235 13.16 -6.06 -3.06
N GLY A 236 12.46 -4.93 -2.92
CA GLY A 236 11.02 -4.90 -2.69
C GLY A 236 10.21 -5.57 -3.81
N PHE A 237 10.58 -5.33 -5.07
CA PHE A 237 9.99 -6.01 -6.23
C PHE A 237 10.18 -7.54 -6.14
N SER A 238 11.37 -8.00 -5.74
CA SER A 238 11.65 -9.44 -5.55
C SER A 238 10.78 -10.02 -4.44
N TYR A 239 10.69 -9.31 -3.32
CA TYR A 239 9.91 -9.75 -2.18
C TYR A 239 8.44 -9.91 -2.55
N ALA A 240 7.85 -8.93 -3.22
CA ALA A 240 6.47 -9.00 -3.70
C ALA A 240 6.27 -10.13 -4.72
N ALA A 241 7.18 -10.30 -5.67
CA ALA A 241 7.12 -11.40 -6.63
C ALA A 241 7.16 -12.77 -5.93
N VAL A 242 8.06 -12.95 -4.95
CA VAL A 242 8.15 -14.18 -4.17
C VAL A 242 6.85 -14.49 -3.44
N GLN A 243 6.26 -13.51 -2.75
CA GLN A 243 4.98 -13.71 -2.05
C GLN A 243 3.87 -14.11 -3.02
N ASN A 244 3.77 -13.44 -4.17
CA ASN A 244 2.78 -13.75 -5.20
C ASN A 244 2.93 -15.17 -5.77
N TYR A 245 4.15 -15.59 -6.12
CA TYR A 245 4.39 -16.93 -6.66
C TYR A 245 4.24 -18.03 -5.60
N ARG A 246 4.55 -17.74 -4.32
CA ARG A 246 4.24 -18.66 -3.22
C ARG A 246 2.73 -18.86 -3.08
N ALA A 247 1.96 -17.77 -3.06
CA ALA A 247 0.51 -17.81 -3.01
C ALA A 247 -0.07 -18.58 -4.21
N PHE A 248 0.42 -18.29 -5.42
CA PHE A 248 0.02 -19.01 -6.64
C PHE A 248 0.26 -20.53 -6.56
N MET A 249 1.36 -20.95 -5.93
CA MET A 249 1.68 -22.37 -5.73
C MET A 249 1.04 -23.00 -4.47
N GLY A 250 0.20 -22.25 -3.74
CA GLY A 250 -0.40 -22.73 -2.48
C GLY A 250 0.63 -22.97 -1.37
N LEU A 251 1.80 -22.32 -1.44
CA LEU A 251 2.81 -22.36 -0.38
C LEU A 251 2.44 -21.35 0.71
N PRO A 252 2.76 -21.64 1.99
CA PRO A 252 2.52 -20.68 3.06
C PRO A 252 3.28 -19.37 2.80
N PRO A 253 2.82 -18.21 3.29
CA PRO A 253 3.57 -16.96 3.19
C PRO A 253 4.96 -17.12 3.85
N LEU A 254 5.90 -16.24 3.49
CA LEU A 254 7.17 -16.20 4.24
C LEU A 254 6.87 -15.88 5.72
N PRO A 255 7.57 -16.52 6.67
CA PRO A 255 7.46 -16.15 8.08
C PRO A 255 7.73 -14.66 8.26
N TYR A 256 6.94 -14.01 9.11
CA TYR A 256 7.17 -12.62 9.47
C TYR A 256 8.48 -12.52 10.27
N ASP A 257 9.45 -11.81 9.71
CA ASP A 257 10.76 -11.56 10.33
C ASP A 257 11.01 -10.05 10.39
N PRO A 258 10.67 -9.39 11.52
CA PRO A 258 10.71 -7.94 11.67
C PRO A 258 12.12 -7.35 11.52
N ASP A 259 13.16 -8.15 11.74
CA ASP A 259 14.55 -7.68 11.70
C ASP A 259 15.17 -7.79 10.30
N ASN A 260 14.56 -8.58 9.41
CA ASN A 260 15.04 -8.81 8.05
C ASN A 260 14.04 -8.37 6.95
N LEU A 261 12.99 -7.61 7.30
CA LEU A 261 12.08 -7.04 6.31
C LEU A 261 12.83 -6.12 5.34
N PRO A 262 12.55 -6.19 4.02
CA PRO A 262 12.99 -5.17 3.07
C PRO A 262 12.53 -3.78 3.51
N VAL A 263 13.33 -2.74 3.27
CA VAL A 263 12.98 -1.35 3.66
C VAL A 263 11.63 -0.91 3.08
N THR A 264 11.28 -1.40 1.90
CA THR A 264 9.96 -1.16 1.28
C THR A 264 8.82 -1.72 2.12
N GLU A 265 8.98 -2.93 2.67
CA GLU A 265 8.00 -3.57 3.58
C GLU A 265 7.97 -2.90 4.94
N GLN A 266 9.12 -2.45 5.46
CA GLN A 266 9.15 -1.65 6.68
C GLN A 266 8.27 -0.39 6.53
N ILE A 267 8.37 0.32 5.40
CA ILE A 267 7.56 1.51 5.11
C ILE A 267 6.08 1.17 4.85
N MET A 268 5.81 0.12 4.07
CA MET A 268 4.46 -0.26 3.64
C MET A 268 3.65 -1.03 4.69
N MET A 269 4.30 -1.64 5.66
CA MET A 269 3.67 -2.48 6.69
C MET A 269 4.05 -1.98 8.08
N GLN A 270 5.28 -2.23 8.54
CA GLN A 270 5.70 -2.04 9.93
C GLN A 270 5.49 -0.60 10.45
N GLU A 271 5.82 0.41 9.66
CA GLU A 271 5.61 1.81 10.03
C GLU A 271 4.12 2.17 10.16
N ARG A 272 3.27 1.65 9.26
CA ARG A 272 1.83 1.89 9.27
C ARG A 272 1.16 1.19 10.45
N GLU A 273 1.56 -0.04 10.73
CA GLU A 273 1.14 -0.80 11.90
C GLU A 273 1.50 -0.09 13.19
N ALA A 274 2.70 0.47 13.30
CA ALA A 274 3.11 1.25 14.47
C ALA A 274 2.23 2.50 14.66
N VAL A 275 1.85 3.19 13.57
CA VAL A 275 0.92 4.32 13.62
C VAL A 275 -0.47 3.87 14.08
N MET A 276 -1.00 2.77 13.53
CA MET A 276 -2.29 2.20 13.94
C MET A 276 -2.30 1.84 15.43
N LEU A 277 -1.26 1.16 15.92
CA LEU A 277 -1.13 0.80 17.34
C LEU A 277 -1.05 2.03 18.25
N LYS A 278 -0.42 3.13 17.78
CA LYS A 278 -0.44 4.40 18.52
C LYS A 278 -1.85 4.96 18.64
N VAL A 279 -2.64 4.95 17.56
CA VAL A 279 -4.04 5.41 17.58
C VAL A 279 -4.86 4.53 18.53
N VAL A 280 -4.73 3.21 18.45
CA VAL A 280 -5.41 2.25 19.34
C VAL A 280 -5.02 2.50 20.80
N HIS A 281 -3.74 2.72 21.09
CA HIS A 281 -3.27 3.04 22.43
C HIS A 281 -3.88 4.36 22.93
N GLN A 282 -3.93 5.40 22.09
CA GLN A 282 -4.59 6.66 22.46
C GLN A 282 -6.08 6.48 22.75
N LEU A 283 -6.78 5.61 22.00
CA LEU A 283 -8.17 5.24 22.29
C LEU A 283 -8.31 4.53 23.64
N CYS A 284 -7.44 3.56 23.94
CA CYS A 284 -7.45 2.86 25.24
C CYS A 284 -7.35 3.86 26.42
N HIS A 285 -6.58 4.93 26.24
CA HIS A 285 -6.40 5.98 27.25
C HIS A 285 -7.39 7.16 27.14
N ASN A 286 -8.38 7.12 26.24
CA ASN A 286 -9.28 8.24 25.94
C ASN A 286 -8.56 9.57 25.66
N CYS A 287 -7.43 9.48 24.96
CA CYS A 287 -6.51 10.58 24.70
C CYS A 287 -6.53 11.06 23.23
N LEU A 288 -7.47 10.59 22.40
CA LEU A 288 -7.60 11.15 21.06
C LEU A 288 -8.23 12.56 21.12
N PRO A 289 -7.63 13.59 20.50
CA PRO A 289 -8.11 14.98 20.59
C PRO A 289 -9.56 15.19 20.15
N GLN A 290 -10.08 14.33 19.27
CA GLN A 290 -11.46 14.38 18.74
C GLN A 290 -12.44 13.47 19.51
N GLN A 291 -12.00 12.81 20.58
CA GLN A 291 -12.86 12.10 21.52
C GLN A 291 -13.47 13.06 22.53
N HIS A 292 -14.55 13.75 22.16
CA HIS A 292 -15.65 13.88 23.12
C HIS A 292 -16.48 12.60 23.00
N LEU A 293 -16.00 11.50 23.57
CA LEU A 293 -16.87 10.37 23.85
C LEU A 293 -17.86 10.86 24.91
N GLN A 294 -19.05 11.28 24.49
CA GLN A 294 -20.13 11.57 25.41
C GLN A 294 -20.43 10.30 26.20
N LEU A 295 -19.88 10.21 27.41
CA LEU A 295 -20.30 9.28 28.47
C LEU A 295 -21.65 9.70 29.07
N GLU A 296 -22.34 10.67 28.47
CA GLU A 296 -23.67 11.13 28.88
C GLU A 296 -24.73 10.20 28.28
N GLY A 297 -25.08 9.12 28.97
CA GLY A 297 -26.30 8.38 28.63
C GLY A 297 -26.43 6.93 29.09
N GLN A 298 -25.36 6.29 29.58
CA GLN A 298 -25.53 4.97 30.23
C GLN A 298 -25.82 5.20 31.70
N GLY A 299 -27.09 5.01 32.05
CA GLY A 299 -27.62 5.17 33.40
C GLY A 299 -26.73 4.51 34.44
N GLN A 300 -26.66 5.18 35.60
CA GLN A 300 -26.21 4.62 36.85
C GLN A 300 -26.93 3.29 37.11
N GLN A 301 -26.35 2.18 36.68
CA GLN A 301 -26.62 0.88 37.26
C GLN A 301 -25.28 0.25 37.61
N GLU A 302 -25.15 0.04 38.91
CA GLU A 302 -24.08 -0.62 39.63
C GLU A 302 -23.77 -1.98 39.00
N GLN A 303 -22.50 -2.26 38.74
CA GLN A 303 -21.74 -3.36 39.36
C GLN A 303 -20.47 -3.69 38.55
N GLY A 304 -19.35 -3.71 39.25
CA GLY A 304 -18.05 -4.18 38.76
C GLY A 304 -16.98 -3.10 38.88
N GLN A 305 -16.01 -3.34 39.76
CA GLN A 305 -14.82 -2.52 40.03
C GLN A 305 -13.90 -2.39 38.79
N GLY A 306 -14.36 -1.73 37.73
CA GLY A 306 -13.54 -1.28 36.62
C GLY A 306 -13.23 0.21 36.81
N GLN A 307 -11.96 0.59 36.65
CA GLN A 307 -11.53 1.99 36.74
C GLN A 307 -12.41 2.86 35.83
N ALA A 308 -13.16 3.78 36.45
CA ALA A 308 -14.12 4.62 35.77
C ALA A 308 -13.40 5.56 34.80
N GLY A 309 -13.55 5.33 33.49
CA GLY A 309 -13.11 6.27 32.46
C GLY A 309 -12.35 5.68 31.27
N TYR A 310 -12.18 4.36 31.12
CA TYR A 310 -11.53 3.73 29.96
C TYR A 310 -12.49 2.83 29.16
N PRO A 311 -12.32 2.68 27.83
CA PRO A 311 -13.08 1.71 27.05
C PRO A 311 -12.81 0.27 27.52
N ARG A 312 -13.81 -0.62 27.39
CA ARG A 312 -13.65 -2.05 27.69
C ARG A 312 -13.23 -2.83 26.45
N ASP A 313 -13.84 -2.53 25.31
CA ASP A 313 -13.69 -3.30 24.07
C ASP A 313 -13.51 -2.37 22.86
N LEU A 314 -12.44 -2.58 22.10
CA LEU A 314 -12.19 -1.93 20.82
C LEU A 314 -12.16 -2.99 19.72
N ALA A 315 -12.68 -2.67 18.53
CA ALA A 315 -12.44 -3.48 17.34
C ALA A 315 -11.33 -2.83 16.51
N LEU A 316 -10.35 -3.62 16.04
CA LEU A 316 -9.34 -3.20 15.07
C LEU A 316 -9.49 -4.04 13.81
N VAL A 317 -9.85 -3.43 12.68
CA VAL A 317 -10.13 -4.09 11.41
C VAL A 317 -9.10 -3.64 10.38
N VAL A 318 -8.29 -4.58 9.89
CA VAL A 318 -7.12 -4.31 9.05
C VAL A 318 -6.99 -5.37 7.97
N GLY A 319 -6.29 -5.10 6.87
CA GLY A 319 -5.93 -6.13 5.90
C GLY A 319 -5.18 -7.27 6.57
N SER A 320 -5.48 -8.52 6.21
CA SER A 320 -4.91 -9.71 6.85
C SER A 320 -3.38 -9.75 6.85
N ALA A 321 -2.76 -9.11 5.85
CA ALA A 321 -1.31 -8.93 5.76
C ALA A 321 -0.68 -8.19 6.96
N HIS A 322 -1.45 -7.35 7.68
CA HIS A 322 -0.99 -6.60 8.85
C HIS A 322 -1.01 -7.41 10.15
N LEU A 323 -1.70 -8.55 10.20
CA LEU A 323 -1.91 -9.32 11.43
C LEU A 323 -0.59 -9.71 12.12
N PRO A 324 0.41 -10.31 11.43
CA PRO A 324 1.64 -10.73 12.10
C PRO A 324 2.44 -9.55 12.66
N GLY A 325 2.47 -8.44 11.93
CA GLY A 325 3.22 -7.25 12.31
C GLY A 325 2.59 -6.51 13.49
N LEU A 326 1.27 -6.37 13.52
CA LEU A 326 0.53 -5.80 14.64
C LEU A 326 0.72 -6.60 15.94
N GLU A 327 0.59 -7.93 15.86
CA GLU A 327 0.74 -8.80 17.03
C GLU A 327 2.17 -8.71 17.58
N HIS A 328 3.17 -8.81 16.70
CA HIS A 328 4.58 -8.68 17.08
C HIS A 328 4.89 -7.32 17.72
N LEU A 329 4.49 -6.24 17.06
CA LEU A 329 4.78 -4.88 17.50
C LEU A 329 4.13 -4.58 18.85
N TRP A 330 2.86 -4.95 19.05
CA TRP A 330 2.16 -4.74 20.32
C TRP A 330 2.85 -5.49 21.46
N ARG A 331 3.09 -6.80 21.30
CA ARG A 331 3.69 -7.66 22.34
C ARG A 331 5.12 -7.26 22.69
N SER A 332 5.90 -6.82 21.70
CA SER A 332 7.28 -6.38 21.93
C SER A 332 7.38 -4.95 22.47
N GLY A 333 6.31 -4.15 22.36
CA GLY A 333 6.33 -2.72 22.68
C GLY A 333 7.12 -1.86 21.68
N ARG A 334 7.76 -2.45 20.65
CA ARG A 334 8.63 -1.74 19.69
C ARG A 334 7.90 -0.66 18.88
N TRP A 335 6.57 -0.76 18.75
CA TRP A 335 5.79 0.31 18.10
C TRP A 335 6.01 1.67 18.77
N ARG A 336 6.21 1.69 20.11
CA ARG A 336 6.47 2.92 20.87
C ARG A 336 7.76 3.58 20.40
N GLU A 337 8.81 2.81 20.19
CA GLU A 337 10.10 3.30 19.69
C GLU A 337 9.95 3.88 18.28
N LEU A 338 9.28 3.15 17.38
CA LEU A 338 9.06 3.54 15.99
C LEU A 338 8.27 4.86 15.88
N VAL A 339 7.28 5.08 16.75
CA VAL A 339 6.49 6.32 16.74
C VAL A 339 7.07 7.46 17.58
N GLY A 340 8.27 7.29 18.16
CA GLY A 340 8.95 8.28 19.00
C GLY A 340 8.36 8.45 20.41
N GLY A 341 7.70 7.41 20.92
CA GLY A 341 6.91 7.38 22.15
C GLY A 341 7.73 7.31 23.43
N GLY A 342 8.39 8.41 23.77
CA GLY A 342 8.90 8.69 25.13
C GLY A 342 8.00 9.59 25.98
N SER A 343 6.87 10.10 25.47
CA SER A 343 6.04 11.04 26.23
C SER A 343 4.55 10.93 25.97
N SER A 344 3.78 11.07 27.05
CA SER A 344 2.31 11.10 27.18
C SER A 344 1.65 12.34 26.57
N HIS A 345 2.22 12.91 25.51
CA HIS A 345 1.72 14.12 24.85
C HIS A 345 0.82 13.82 23.65
N PRO A 346 -0.17 14.68 23.33
CA PRO A 346 -0.95 14.60 22.10
C PRO A 346 -0.01 14.65 20.89
N LEU A 347 -0.19 13.71 19.94
CA LEU A 347 0.60 13.48 18.72
C LEU A 347 1.70 14.52 18.44
N ALA A 348 2.81 14.50 19.19
CA ALA A 348 4.03 15.15 18.72
C ALA A 348 4.43 14.42 17.43
N ALA A 349 4.72 15.17 16.37
CA ALA A 349 4.89 14.68 15.00
C ALA A 349 5.92 13.55 14.96
N SER A 350 5.46 12.30 15.04
CA SER A 350 6.27 11.16 14.70
C SER A 350 6.82 11.40 13.31
N GLN A 351 8.10 11.13 13.08
CA GLN A 351 8.67 11.20 11.73
C GLN A 351 7.87 10.32 10.75
N LEU A 352 7.16 9.30 11.25
CA LEU A 352 6.27 8.44 10.46
C LEU A 352 5.00 9.14 9.97
N LEU A 353 4.58 10.23 10.63
CA LEU A 353 3.44 11.07 10.27
C LEU A 353 3.86 12.32 9.48
N THR A 354 5.15 12.44 9.13
CA THR A 354 5.65 13.55 8.33
C THR A 354 6.18 13.01 7.00
N ALA A 355 5.70 13.56 5.89
CA ALA A 355 6.26 13.24 4.59
C ALA A 355 7.67 13.83 4.46
N PRO A 356 8.68 13.03 4.02
CA PRO A 356 9.98 13.60 3.71
C PRO A 356 9.85 14.58 2.54
N PRO A 357 10.67 15.64 2.50
CA PRO A 357 10.68 16.53 1.35
C PRO A 357 11.08 15.76 0.10
N LEU A 358 10.31 15.92 -0.97
CA LEU A 358 10.72 15.43 -2.28
C LEU A 358 11.84 16.33 -2.84
N PRO A 359 12.68 15.81 -3.76
CA PRO A 359 13.67 16.65 -4.45
C PRO A 359 12.99 17.87 -5.07
N ALA A 360 13.50 19.07 -4.75
CA ALA A 360 12.91 20.33 -5.22
C ALA A 360 12.92 20.47 -6.75
N ALA A 361 13.83 19.75 -7.42
CA ALA A 361 13.91 19.65 -8.86
C ALA A 361 13.98 18.16 -9.27
N PRO A 362 12.87 17.52 -9.63
CA PRO A 362 12.85 16.15 -10.17
C PRO A 362 13.83 15.96 -11.34
N ASP A 363 14.02 17.00 -12.15
CA ASP A 363 14.97 17.01 -13.27
C ASP A 363 16.45 16.96 -12.86
N SER A 364 16.79 17.26 -11.59
CA SER A 364 18.18 17.23 -11.13
C SER A 364 18.62 15.85 -10.63
N ASP A 365 17.69 14.90 -10.44
CA ASP A 365 18.03 13.50 -10.16
C ASP A 365 18.11 12.71 -11.48
N PRO A 366 19.31 12.34 -11.97
CA PRO A 366 19.45 11.60 -13.22
C PRO A 366 18.83 10.19 -13.16
N GLN A 367 18.54 9.68 -11.97
CA GLN A 367 17.94 8.37 -11.74
C GLN A 367 16.46 8.45 -11.37
N TYR A 368 15.83 9.62 -11.44
CA TYR A 368 14.43 9.81 -11.08
C TYR A 368 13.51 8.85 -11.85
N GLY A 369 13.67 8.74 -13.17
CA GLY A 369 12.82 7.87 -14.00
C GLY A 369 12.97 6.40 -13.66
N LEU A 370 14.21 5.94 -13.42
CA LEU A 370 14.51 4.57 -12.97
C LEU A 370 13.87 4.27 -11.62
N ARG A 371 14.08 5.14 -10.63
CA ARG A 371 13.51 5.03 -9.28
C ARG A 371 11.98 4.99 -9.33
N ARG A 372 11.36 5.92 -10.08
CA ARG A 372 9.91 5.99 -10.25
C ARG A 372 9.37 4.73 -10.91
N GLY A 373 10.05 4.24 -11.95
CA GLY A 373 9.67 3.02 -12.67
C GLY A 373 9.71 1.78 -11.78
N LEU A 374 10.78 1.61 -11.00
CA LEU A 374 10.92 0.47 -10.07
C LEU A 374 9.89 0.51 -8.95
N MET A 375 9.66 1.69 -8.36
CA MET A 375 8.65 1.85 -7.32
C MET A 375 7.26 1.48 -7.84
N GLU A 376 6.89 1.91 -9.04
CA GLU A 376 5.62 1.53 -9.66
C GLU A 376 5.53 0.06 -10.03
N ALA A 377 6.60 -0.50 -10.57
CA ALA A 377 6.63 -1.92 -10.90
C ALA A 377 6.47 -2.79 -9.65
N MET A 378 7.12 -2.43 -8.55
CA MET A 378 6.95 -3.08 -7.24
C MET A 378 5.52 -2.94 -6.75
N LEU A 379 4.98 -1.71 -6.70
CA LEU A 379 3.62 -1.47 -6.21
C LEU A 379 2.58 -2.22 -7.05
N ARG A 380 2.79 -2.36 -8.36
CA ARG A 380 1.90 -3.12 -9.25
C ARG A 380 1.79 -4.60 -8.88
N LEU A 381 2.77 -5.16 -8.19
CA LEU A 381 2.70 -6.53 -7.69
C LEU A 381 1.88 -6.66 -6.40
N SER A 382 1.68 -5.56 -5.66
CA SER A 382 1.12 -5.60 -4.31
C SER A 382 -0.21 -4.85 -4.17
N VAL A 383 -0.56 -3.96 -5.10
CA VAL A 383 -1.74 -3.08 -4.99
C VAL A 383 -2.56 -3.03 -6.27
N THR A 384 -3.82 -2.60 -6.16
CA THR A 384 -4.72 -2.45 -7.32
C THR A 384 -4.35 -1.26 -8.20
N ARG A 385 -4.92 -1.21 -9.42
CA ARG A 385 -4.67 -0.12 -10.38
C ARG A 385 -5.17 1.23 -9.87
N GLU A 386 -6.25 1.24 -9.09
CA GLU A 386 -6.81 2.43 -8.46
C GLU A 386 -5.80 3.02 -7.47
N VAL A 387 -5.17 2.18 -6.64
CA VAL A 387 -4.14 2.60 -5.69
C VAL A 387 -2.89 3.12 -6.42
N LEU A 388 -2.52 2.52 -7.55
CA LEU A 388 -1.43 3.03 -8.40
C LEU A 388 -1.74 4.41 -9.00
N ALA A 389 -2.99 4.70 -9.35
CA ALA A 389 -3.36 6.01 -9.91
C ALA A 389 -3.15 7.16 -8.92
N ASP A 390 -3.34 6.91 -7.61
CA ASP A 390 -3.08 7.88 -6.54
C ASP A 390 -1.63 8.39 -6.54
N LEU A 391 -0.70 7.54 -6.99
CA LEU A 391 0.73 7.85 -6.98
C LEU A 391 1.10 9.01 -7.91
N VAL A 392 0.45 9.11 -9.06
CA VAL A 392 0.61 10.23 -10.01
C VAL A 392 0.08 11.52 -9.39
N THR A 393 -1.03 11.44 -8.66
CA THR A 393 -1.61 12.58 -7.94
C THR A 393 -0.66 13.10 -6.86
N VAL A 394 0.04 12.20 -6.15
CA VAL A 394 0.93 12.56 -5.03
C VAL A 394 2.32 13.01 -5.46
N LEU A 395 2.96 12.26 -6.38
CA LEU A 395 4.34 12.51 -6.80
C LEU A 395 4.44 13.40 -8.04
N GLY A 396 3.33 13.63 -8.73
CA GLY A 396 3.28 14.35 -10.01
C GLY A 396 3.64 13.46 -11.21
N PRO A 397 3.55 14.02 -12.43
CA PRO A 397 3.95 13.33 -13.65
C PRO A 397 5.47 13.12 -13.70
N VAL A 398 5.90 12.07 -14.40
CA VAL A 398 7.32 11.84 -14.67
C VAL A 398 7.85 12.94 -15.60
N PRO A 399 8.99 13.59 -15.26
CA PRO A 399 9.58 14.59 -16.14
C PRO A 399 9.97 14.01 -17.51
N GLU A 400 9.83 14.80 -18.57
CA GLU A 400 10.05 14.33 -19.95
C GLU A 400 11.46 13.76 -20.17
N ARG A 401 12.49 14.39 -19.58
CA ARG A 401 13.89 13.91 -19.63
C ARG A 401 14.10 12.54 -18.99
N GLN A 402 13.20 12.16 -18.09
CA GLN A 402 13.23 10.92 -17.33
C GLN A 402 12.26 9.87 -17.90
N SER A 403 11.49 10.24 -18.93
CA SER A 403 10.47 9.38 -19.53
C SER A 403 11.05 8.12 -20.17
N THR A 404 12.22 8.21 -20.81
CA THR A 404 12.88 7.07 -21.46
C THR A 404 13.29 6.00 -20.45
N SER A 405 13.96 6.39 -19.36
CA SER A 405 14.39 5.43 -18.32
C SER A 405 13.18 4.84 -17.58
N TYR A 406 12.18 5.68 -17.28
CA TYR A 406 10.92 5.22 -16.70
C TYR A 406 10.23 4.17 -17.60
N THR A 407 10.06 4.46 -18.90
CA THR A 407 9.38 3.56 -19.84
C THR A 407 10.16 2.25 -20.02
N ALA A 408 11.48 2.32 -20.16
CA ALA A 408 12.32 1.13 -20.28
C ALA A 408 12.19 0.21 -19.06
N VAL A 409 12.17 0.78 -17.85
CA VAL A 409 11.97 0.01 -16.62
C VAL A 409 10.57 -0.60 -16.57
N GLN A 410 9.53 0.15 -16.97
CA GLN A 410 8.17 -0.38 -17.04
C GLN A 410 8.04 -1.57 -18.00
N GLU A 411 8.74 -1.55 -19.13
CA GLU A 411 8.76 -2.67 -20.07
C GLU A 411 9.51 -3.88 -19.51
N VAL A 412 10.71 -3.67 -18.96
CA VAL A 412 11.55 -4.73 -18.41
C VAL A 412 10.89 -5.39 -17.18
N TYR A 413 10.52 -4.60 -16.17
CA TYR A 413 9.91 -5.09 -14.92
C TYR A 413 8.43 -5.43 -15.08
N GLY A 414 7.79 -4.96 -16.15
CA GLY A 414 6.47 -5.43 -16.55
C GLY A 414 6.48 -6.84 -17.16
N SER A 415 7.65 -7.36 -17.55
CA SER A 415 7.75 -8.68 -18.18
C SER A 415 7.65 -9.82 -17.15
N PRO A 416 6.96 -10.93 -17.47
CA PRO A 416 6.94 -12.12 -16.62
C PRO A 416 8.36 -12.68 -16.37
N ARG A 417 9.26 -12.58 -17.36
CA ARG A 417 10.65 -13.04 -17.22
C ARG A 417 11.42 -12.31 -16.13
N MET A 418 11.21 -10.99 -15.97
CA MET A 418 11.86 -10.25 -14.88
C MET A 418 11.33 -10.70 -13.50
N GLN A 419 10.03 -10.99 -13.38
CA GLN A 419 9.48 -11.55 -12.15
C GLN A 419 10.07 -12.95 -11.85
N LEU A 420 10.21 -13.82 -12.85
CA LEU A 420 10.86 -15.12 -12.67
C LEU A 420 12.35 -14.98 -12.32
N ALA A 421 13.03 -13.99 -12.89
CA ALA A 421 14.44 -13.71 -12.61
C ALA A 421 14.66 -13.17 -11.19
N SER A 422 13.63 -12.61 -10.55
CA SER A 422 13.70 -12.13 -9.16
C SER A 422 13.42 -13.20 -8.11
N LEU A 423 13.00 -14.41 -8.51
CA LEU A 423 12.73 -15.50 -7.58
C LEU A 423 14.01 -16.20 -7.09
N PRO A 424 14.04 -16.65 -5.82
CA PRO A 424 15.04 -17.60 -5.33
C PRO A 424 15.05 -18.87 -6.17
N ARG A 425 16.23 -19.49 -6.31
CA ARG A 425 16.41 -20.68 -7.16
C ARG A 425 15.46 -21.81 -6.76
N GLU A 426 15.27 -22.04 -5.47
CA GLU A 426 14.41 -23.11 -4.96
C GLU A 426 12.94 -22.92 -5.34
N LEU A 427 12.48 -21.67 -5.42
CA LEU A 427 11.12 -21.35 -5.82
C LEU A 427 10.97 -21.44 -7.34
N LEU A 428 11.97 -20.96 -8.08
CA LEU A 428 12.00 -21.02 -9.53
C LEU A 428 12.00 -22.48 -10.02
N ASP A 429 12.87 -23.32 -9.46
CA ASP A 429 13.02 -24.74 -9.81
C ASP A 429 11.70 -25.51 -9.64
N ARG A 430 10.89 -25.14 -8.64
CA ARG A 430 9.54 -25.72 -8.44
C ARG A 430 8.54 -25.24 -9.49
N LEU A 431 8.59 -23.96 -9.84
CA LEU A 431 7.65 -23.35 -10.78
C LEU A 431 7.85 -23.86 -12.21
N VAL A 432 9.11 -24.02 -12.62
CA VAL A 432 9.49 -24.38 -14.00
C VAL A 432 9.87 -25.86 -14.14
N ALA A 433 9.49 -26.67 -13.16
CA ALA A 433 9.73 -28.10 -13.18
C ALA A 433 9.22 -28.73 -14.49
N GLY A 434 10.11 -29.41 -15.21
CA GLY A 434 9.78 -30.11 -16.45
C GLY A 434 10.13 -29.39 -17.76
N LEU A 435 10.67 -28.16 -17.72
CA LEU A 435 11.08 -27.45 -18.95
C LEU A 435 12.38 -27.96 -19.59
N GLY A 436 13.09 -28.91 -18.96
CA GLY A 436 14.25 -29.58 -19.55
C GLY A 436 15.50 -28.72 -19.73
N CYS A 437 15.53 -27.51 -19.18
CA CYS A 437 16.68 -26.60 -19.16
C CYS A 437 16.88 -26.00 -17.75
N ASP A 438 18.08 -25.49 -17.47
CA ASP A 438 18.31 -24.69 -16.26
C ASP A 438 17.75 -23.27 -16.50
N PHE A 439 16.51 -23.06 -16.09
CA PHE A 439 15.85 -21.77 -16.25
C PHE A 439 16.48 -20.68 -15.36
N TYR A 440 17.26 -21.06 -14.35
CA TYR A 440 18.09 -20.11 -13.63
C TYR A 440 19.16 -19.55 -14.57
N GLU A 441 19.92 -20.38 -15.29
CA GLU A 441 20.91 -19.88 -16.26
C GLU A 441 20.28 -19.08 -17.41
N VAL A 442 19.13 -19.53 -17.93
CA VAL A 442 18.40 -18.84 -19.01
C VAL A 442 18.03 -17.40 -18.63
N LEU A 443 17.71 -17.16 -17.36
CA LEU A 443 17.33 -15.84 -16.84
C LEU A 443 18.54 -15.01 -16.37
N GLN A 444 19.78 -15.49 -16.53
CA GLN A 444 20.97 -14.76 -16.08
C GLN A 444 21.06 -13.34 -16.67
N PRO A 445 20.81 -13.10 -17.98
CA PRO A 445 20.85 -11.75 -18.52
C PRO A 445 19.87 -10.78 -17.82
N MET A 446 18.69 -11.29 -17.43
CA MET A 446 17.73 -10.51 -16.66
C MET A 446 18.27 -10.20 -15.27
N ARG A 447 18.94 -11.14 -14.60
CA ARG A 447 19.54 -10.92 -13.27
C ARG A 447 20.70 -9.94 -13.31
N ASP A 448 21.51 -9.95 -14.36
CA ASP A 448 22.67 -9.09 -14.50
C ASP A 448 22.29 -7.60 -14.59
N ILE A 449 21.11 -7.30 -15.13
CA ILE A 449 20.63 -5.91 -15.19
C ILE A 449 19.97 -5.43 -13.89
N ARG A 450 19.75 -6.31 -12.91
CA ARG A 450 19.01 -5.96 -11.68
C ARG A 450 19.86 -5.10 -10.74
N PRO A 451 19.35 -3.97 -10.22
CA PRO A 451 20.10 -3.11 -9.32
C PRO A 451 20.56 -3.79 -8.02
N ILE A 452 19.81 -4.76 -7.49
CA ILE A 452 20.25 -5.53 -6.31
C ILE A 452 21.53 -6.34 -6.59
N ASN A 453 21.78 -6.68 -7.86
CA ASN A 453 22.97 -7.39 -8.32
C ASN A 453 24.06 -6.43 -8.86
N GLY A 454 23.90 -5.11 -8.68
CA GLY A 454 24.81 -4.10 -9.22
C GLY A 454 24.55 -3.69 -10.67
N GLY A 455 23.46 -4.17 -11.27
CA GLY A 455 23.05 -3.83 -12.64
C GLY A 455 22.41 -2.43 -12.77
N PRO A 456 22.28 -1.91 -14.01
CA PRO A 456 21.75 -0.56 -14.27
C PRO A 456 20.23 -0.40 -14.09
N GLY A 457 19.48 -1.48 -13.86
CA GLY A 457 18.02 -1.49 -13.86
C GLY A 457 17.40 -1.79 -15.22
N PHE A 458 18.00 -1.29 -16.31
CA PHE A 458 17.57 -1.59 -17.67
C PHE A 458 18.76 -1.38 -18.63
N SER A 459 18.64 -1.93 -19.83
CA SER A 459 19.49 -1.59 -20.97
C SER A 459 18.66 -1.60 -22.24
N GLU A 460 19.12 -0.91 -23.29
CA GLU A 460 18.46 -0.92 -24.59
C GLU A 460 18.40 -2.35 -25.15
N ASP A 461 19.49 -3.10 -25.05
CA ASP A 461 19.55 -4.51 -25.44
C ASP A 461 18.51 -5.36 -24.70
N MET A 462 18.31 -5.12 -23.39
CA MET A 462 17.32 -5.86 -22.62
C MET A 462 15.89 -5.47 -23.01
N VAL A 463 15.63 -4.20 -23.29
CA VAL A 463 14.33 -3.75 -23.80
C VAL A 463 14.04 -4.43 -25.14
N MET A 464 15.02 -4.45 -26.04
CA MET A 464 14.88 -5.13 -27.34
C MET A 464 14.72 -6.63 -27.17
N TYR A 465 15.43 -7.26 -26.23
CA TYR A 465 15.25 -8.67 -25.90
C TYR A 465 13.82 -8.95 -25.41
N VAL A 466 13.31 -8.20 -24.42
CA VAL A 466 11.93 -8.36 -23.92
C VAL A 466 10.91 -8.19 -25.03
N ARG A 467 11.09 -7.19 -25.90
CA ARG A 467 10.20 -6.96 -27.06
C ARG A 467 10.26 -8.12 -28.05
N GLY A 468 11.46 -8.60 -28.38
CA GLY A 468 11.69 -9.73 -29.30
C GLY A 468 10.94 -10.98 -28.86
N LEU A 469 10.89 -11.23 -27.56
CA LEU A 469 10.21 -12.39 -26.99
C LEU A 469 8.67 -12.34 -27.08
N ASN A 470 8.08 -11.16 -27.24
CA ASN A 470 6.64 -11.04 -27.47
C ASN A 470 6.26 -11.43 -28.92
N PHE A 471 7.21 -11.42 -29.86
CA PHE A 471 6.98 -11.78 -31.25
C PHE A 471 7.13 -13.29 -31.53
N GLU A 472 7.69 -14.07 -30.59
CA GLU A 472 7.88 -15.53 -30.75
C GLU A 472 6.69 -16.36 -30.21
N LEU A 473 5.57 -15.71 -29.86
CA LEU A 473 4.33 -16.35 -29.39
C LEU A 473 3.20 -16.37 -30.43
N GLU A 474 3.46 -15.89 -31.65
CA GLU A 474 2.64 -16.13 -32.86
C GLU A 474 3.20 -17.33 -33.64
#